data_AF-A0A9P8PM73-F1
#
_entry.id   AF-A0A9P8PM73-F1
#
_cell.length_a   1.000
_cell.length_b   1.000
_cell.length_c   1.000
_cell.angle_alpha   90.00
_cell.angle_beta   90.00
_cell.angle_gamma   90.00
#
_symmetry.space_group_name_H-M   'P 1'
#
loop_
_entity.id
_entity.type
_entity.pdbx_description
1 polymer ?
#
loop_
_entity_poly.entity_id
_entity_poly.type
_entity_poly.pdbx_seq_one_letter_code
_entity_poly.pdbx_strand_id
1 'polypeptide(L)'
;MSLQDYLKKYVSEEPQEQGSESDLSETEEGPVIVEKKVQSKGWTSVETKETAGPRPNLMQDGSLPGLKTGEDIKRSMEMKQRQLEDEKRKVQQHYDPNNVETVYRDATGRRLSKFEDPDAQRKADEERKQEEIKRINESEYTAIRKQREEQRLKQIETETQESIDLQKKQMVNDEDPALLFDSNLQSRKRKLTNLSATGRKLYAETGYPDNRFGIRPGWRWDGVNRTNGFEQRWFERRQELEQNELLKYTLQEDI
;
A
#
# COMPACT_ATOMS: atom_id res chain seq x y z
N MET A 1 -51.11 8.77 32.38
CA MET A 1 -50.90 7.52 31.62
C MET A 1 -49.51 7.62 31.00
N SER A 2 -48.59 6.73 31.36
CA SER A 2 -47.22 6.76 30.84
C SER A 2 -47.21 6.31 29.37
N LEU A 3 -46.32 6.86 28.54
CA LEU A 3 -46.12 6.43 27.14
C LEU A 3 -45.78 4.93 27.05
N GLN A 4 -45.18 4.38 28.12
CA GLN A 4 -44.90 2.96 28.26
C GLN A 4 -46.17 2.10 28.44
N ASP A 5 -47.21 2.65 29.09
CA ASP A 5 -48.50 1.96 29.26
C ASP A 5 -49.30 1.93 27.95
N TYR A 6 -49.14 2.97 27.11
CA TYR A 6 -49.80 3.06 25.81
C TYR A 6 -49.21 2.06 24.80
N LEU A 7 -47.89 1.89 24.80
CA LEU A 7 -47.20 0.91 23.95
C LEU A 7 -47.50 -0.54 24.35
N LYS A 8 -47.72 -0.81 25.63
CA LYS A 8 -48.05 -2.16 26.12
C LYS A 8 -49.44 -2.65 25.66
N LYS A 9 -50.35 -1.73 25.36
CA LYS A 9 -51.71 -2.05 24.88
C LYS A 9 -51.76 -2.42 23.39
N TYR A 10 -50.75 -2.03 22.60
CA TYR A 10 -50.74 -2.21 21.15
C TYR A 10 -49.65 -3.17 20.64
N VAL A 11 -48.84 -3.75 21.53
CA VAL A 11 -47.71 -4.65 21.17
C VAL A 11 -47.97 -6.11 21.60
N SER A 12 -49.08 -6.41 22.26
CA SER A 12 -49.37 -7.75 22.80
C SER A 12 -50.45 -8.56 22.05
N GLU A 13 -50.80 -8.21 20.82
CA GLU A 13 -51.64 -9.08 19.98
C GLU A 13 -50.76 -9.95 19.08
N GLU A 14 -50.34 -11.09 19.62
CA GLU A 14 -49.87 -12.21 18.83
C GLU A 14 -51.05 -12.76 18.02
N PRO A 15 -50.92 -12.98 16.69
CA PRO A 15 -51.97 -13.64 15.94
C PRO A 15 -52.03 -15.11 16.34
N GLN A 16 -53.14 -15.53 16.94
CA GLN A 16 -53.46 -16.95 17.11
C GLN A 16 -53.69 -17.59 15.73
N GLU A 17 -52.86 -18.56 15.38
CA GLU A 17 -53.12 -19.49 14.27
C GLU A 17 -54.35 -20.36 14.64
N GLN A 18 -55.53 -19.95 14.18
CA GLN A 18 -56.67 -20.85 14.11
C GLN A 18 -56.59 -21.65 12.81
N GLY A 19 -56.12 -22.88 12.90
CA GLY A 19 -56.25 -23.88 11.85
C GLY A 19 -57.74 -24.15 11.60
N SER A 20 -58.24 -23.69 10.46
CA SER A 20 -59.49 -24.16 9.88
C SER A 20 -59.14 -25.05 8.69
N GLU A 21 -59.17 -26.35 8.96
CA GLU A 21 -59.12 -27.41 7.96
C GLU A 21 -60.43 -27.35 7.17
N SER A 22 -60.34 -26.89 5.92
CA SER A 22 -61.45 -26.97 4.95
C SER A 22 -60.95 -27.71 3.73
N ASP A 23 -61.36 -28.97 3.63
CA ASP A 23 -61.29 -29.79 2.43
C ASP A 23 -62.01 -29.06 1.29
N LEU A 24 -61.23 -28.61 0.30
CA LEU A 24 -61.74 -28.17 -0.98
C LEU A 24 -61.00 -28.94 -2.07
N SER A 25 -61.81 -29.70 -2.79
CA SER A 25 -61.52 -30.64 -3.86
C SER A 25 -60.55 -30.09 -4.90
N GLU A 26 -59.57 -30.92 -5.25
CA GLU A 26 -58.76 -30.85 -6.45
C GLU A 26 -59.63 -30.65 -7.69
N THR A 27 -59.47 -29.49 -8.33
CA THR A 27 -59.72 -29.35 -9.76
C THR A 27 -58.37 -29.06 -10.40
N GLU A 28 -57.90 -30.03 -11.16
CA GLU A 28 -56.67 -29.94 -11.95
C GLU A 28 -56.86 -28.88 -13.04
N GLU A 29 -56.50 -27.64 -12.75
CA GLU A 29 -56.25 -26.64 -13.79
C GLU A 29 -54.76 -26.71 -14.16
N GLY A 30 -54.50 -27.05 -15.42
CA GLY A 30 -53.15 -27.24 -15.97
C GLY A 30 -52.23 -26.03 -15.79
N PRO A 31 -50.91 -26.20 -15.97
CA PRO A 31 -49.95 -25.15 -15.69
C PRO A 31 -50.19 -23.92 -16.58
N VAL A 32 -50.61 -22.81 -15.96
CA VAL A 32 -50.62 -21.51 -16.61
C VAL A 32 -49.16 -21.11 -16.85
N ILE A 33 -48.73 -21.22 -18.11
CA ILE A 33 -47.42 -20.74 -18.56
C ILE A 33 -47.47 -19.21 -18.50
N VAL A 34 -46.99 -18.64 -17.40
CA VAL A 34 -46.73 -17.21 -17.32
C VAL A 34 -45.47 -16.93 -18.12
N GLU A 35 -45.63 -16.39 -19.32
CA GLU A 35 -44.50 -15.86 -20.10
C GLU A 35 -43.78 -14.80 -19.28
N LYS A 36 -42.57 -15.13 -18.80
CA LYS A 36 -41.67 -14.16 -18.18
C LYS A 36 -41.25 -13.16 -19.25
N LYS A 37 -41.94 -12.01 -19.31
CA LYS A 37 -41.50 -10.85 -20.09
C LYS A 37 -40.07 -10.51 -19.64
N VAL A 38 -39.11 -10.72 -20.55
CA VAL A 38 -37.70 -10.38 -20.34
C VAL A 38 -37.64 -8.88 -20.04
N GLN A 39 -37.32 -8.53 -18.79
CA GLN A 39 -37.15 -7.14 -18.42
C GLN A 39 -35.94 -6.58 -19.16
N SER A 40 -36.11 -5.44 -19.82
CA SER A 40 -35.03 -4.72 -20.48
C SER A 40 -33.94 -4.40 -19.46
N LYS A 41 -32.74 -4.97 -19.64
CA LYS A 41 -31.58 -4.66 -18.81
C LYS A 41 -31.27 -3.16 -18.91
N GLY A 42 -31.29 -2.49 -17.76
CA GLY A 42 -30.81 -1.11 -17.65
C GLY A 42 -29.32 -1.01 -17.96
N TRP A 43 -28.84 0.21 -18.22
CA TRP A 43 -27.44 0.47 -18.50
C TRP A 43 -26.66 0.66 -17.19
N THR A 44 -25.44 0.13 -17.10
CA THR A 44 -24.60 0.21 -15.89
C THR A 44 -23.53 1.26 -16.07
N SER A 45 -23.45 2.23 -15.15
CA SER A 45 -22.37 3.22 -15.14
C SER A 45 -21.05 2.55 -14.75
N VAL A 46 -20.00 2.73 -15.56
CA VAL A 46 -18.69 2.11 -15.35
C VAL A 46 -17.96 2.71 -14.14
N GLU A 47 -18.21 3.98 -13.82
CA GLU A 47 -17.52 4.70 -12.72
C GLU A 47 -18.15 4.45 -11.35
N THR A 48 -19.48 4.47 -11.25
CA THR A 48 -20.19 4.31 -9.97
C THR A 48 -20.69 2.89 -9.73
N LYS A 49 -20.63 2.00 -10.74
CA LYS A 49 -21.23 0.66 -10.77
C LYS A 49 -22.75 0.65 -10.51
N GLU A 50 -23.40 1.80 -10.61
CA GLU A 50 -24.84 1.92 -10.41
C GLU A 50 -25.59 1.48 -11.69
N THR A 51 -26.59 0.62 -11.51
CA THR A 51 -27.49 0.14 -12.56
C THR A 51 -28.69 1.09 -12.66
N ALA A 52 -28.71 1.97 -13.67
CA ALA A 52 -29.83 2.88 -13.90
C ALA A 52 -30.87 2.20 -14.80
N GLY A 53 -31.85 1.54 -14.19
CA GLY A 53 -33.03 1.00 -14.87
C GLY A 53 -34.27 1.90 -14.71
N PRO A 54 -35.34 1.67 -15.50
CA PRO A 54 -36.63 2.30 -15.26
C PRO A 54 -37.07 2.01 -13.82
N ARG A 55 -37.38 3.04 -13.03
CA ARG A 55 -37.89 2.84 -11.67
C ARG A 55 -39.24 2.16 -11.76
N PRO A 56 -39.47 1.00 -11.09
CA PRO A 56 -40.77 0.37 -11.11
C PRO A 56 -41.81 1.31 -10.47
N ASN A 57 -43.02 1.33 -11.04
CA ASN A 57 -44.15 2.00 -10.38
C ASN A 57 -44.45 1.25 -9.08
N LEU A 58 -44.25 1.90 -7.94
CA LEU A 58 -44.57 1.36 -6.62
C LEU A 58 -45.88 1.97 -6.10
N MET A 59 -46.60 1.20 -5.29
CA MET A 59 -47.72 1.67 -4.50
C MET A 59 -47.25 2.58 -3.36
N GLN A 60 -48.19 3.27 -2.72
CA GLN A 60 -47.91 4.20 -1.63
C GLN A 60 -47.24 3.54 -0.42
N ASP A 61 -47.42 2.23 -0.25
CA ASP A 61 -46.80 1.39 0.78
C ASP A 61 -45.42 0.85 0.40
N GLY A 62 -44.93 1.18 -0.81
CA GLY A 62 -43.66 0.73 -1.38
C GLY A 62 -43.72 -0.63 -2.07
N SER A 63 -44.92 -1.23 -2.20
CA SER A 63 -45.07 -2.54 -2.84
C SER A 63 -45.29 -2.42 -4.36
N LEU A 64 -44.84 -3.40 -5.14
CA LEU A 64 -45.14 -3.45 -6.58
C LEU A 64 -46.65 -3.69 -6.84
N PRO A 65 -47.30 -3.05 -7.83
CA PRO A 65 -48.69 -3.31 -8.18
C PRO A 65 -48.85 -4.63 -8.95
N GLY A 66 -49.96 -5.37 -8.74
CA GLY A 66 -50.32 -6.59 -9.48
C GLY A 66 -50.48 -7.85 -8.62
N LEU A 67 -50.94 -8.95 -9.24
CA LEU A 67 -51.06 -10.27 -8.61
C LEU A 67 -49.65 -10.84 -8.36
N LYS A 68 -49.32 -11.14 -7.10
CA LYS A 68 -47.99 -11.59 -6.68
C LYS A 68 -48.02 -13.00 -6.12
N THR A 69 -46.93 -13.71 -6.35
CA THR A 69 -46.62 -14.98 -5.70
C THR A 69 -46.25 -14.77 -4.23
N GLY A 70 -46.51 -15.76 -3.38
CA GLY A 70 -46.23 -15.67 -1.93
C GLY A 70 -44.75 -15.39 -1.59
N GLU A 71 -43.82 -15.86 -2.42
CA GLU A 71 -42.39 -15.60 -2.28
C GLU A 71 -42.04 -14.11 -2.50
N ASP A 72 -42.70 -13.45 -3.46
CA ASP A 72 -42.46 -12.03 -3.76
C ASP A 72 -42.93 -11.12 -2.61
N ILE A 73 -44.00 -11.52 -1.93
CA ILE A 73 -44.51 -10.82 -0.74
C ILE A 73 -43.50 -10.93 0.40
N LYS A 74 -42.99 -12.13 0.69
CA LYS A 74 -41.97 -12.35 1.74
C LYS A 74 -40.72 -11.51 1.49
N ARG A 75 -40.21 -11.51 0.26
CA ARG A 75 -39.03 -10.72 -0.12
C ARG A 75 -39.25 -9.22 0.04
N SER A 76 -40.46 -8.73 -0.27
CA SER A 76 -40.79 -7.31 -0.10
C SER A 76 -40.86 -6.91 1.38
N MET A 77 -41.38 -7.79 2.26
CA MET A 77 -41.41 -7.55 3.70
C MET A 77 -40.02 -7.52 4.32
N GLU A 78 -39.14 -8.46 3.95
CA GLU A 78 -37.77 -8.52 4.47
C GLU A 78 -36.97 -7.27 4.08
N MET A 79 -37.11 -6.80 2.84
CA MET A 79 -36.47 -5.56 2.39
C MET A 79 -36.97 -4.34 3.18
N LYS A 80 -38.28 -4.27 3.47
CA LYS A 80 -38.87 -3.20 4.26
C LYS A 80 -38.42 -3.23 5.72
N GLN A 81 -38.31 -4.43 6.30
CA GLN A 81 -37.77 -4.61 7.65
C GLN A 81 -36.32 -4.12 7.74
N ARG A 82 -35.47 -4.50 6.78
CA ARG A 82 -34.07 -4.06 6.73
C ARG A 82 -33.92 -2.55 6.60
N GLN A 83 -34.73 -1.91 5.74
CA GLN A 83 -34.73 -0.44 5.61
C GLN A 83 -35.09 0.23 6.94
N LEU A 84 -36.10 -0.31 7.63
CA LEU A 84 -36.58 0.24 8.90
C LEU A 84 -35.56 0.03 10.03
N GLU A 85 -34.80 -1.07 10.01
CA GLU A 85 -33.66 -1.31 10.92
C GLU A 85 -32.50 -0.33 10.65
N ASP A 86 -32.16 -0.08 9.39
CA ASP A 86 -31.13 0.90 9.02
C ASP A 86 -31.52 2.32 9.45
N GLU A 87 -32.79 2.71 9.28
CA GLU A 87 -33.31 3.99 9.76
C GLU A 87 -33.27 4.08 11.29
N LYS A 88 -33.70 3.03 12.00
CA LYS A 88 -33.60 2.96 13.46
C LYS A 88 -32.14 3.09 13.93
N ARG A 89 -31.20 2.44 13.26
CA ARG A 89 -29.77 2.52 13.59
C ARG A 89 -29.21 3.93 13.42
N LYS A 90 -29.60 4.65 12.34
CA LYS A 90 -29.23 6.06 12.14
C LYS A 90 -29.80 6.96 13.21
N VAL A 91 -31.07 6.78 13.57
CA VAL A 91 -31.70 7.54 14.65
C VAL A 91 -31.01 7.26 15.98
N GLN A 92 -30.71 6.00 16.29
CA GLN A 92 -30.00 5.61 17.50
C GLN A 92 -28.62 6.32 17.61
N GLN A 93 -27.85 6.33 16.52
CA GLN A 93 -26.55 7.02 16.47
C GLN A 93 -26.63 8.53 16.72
N HIS A 94 -27.74 9.15 16.33
CA HIS A 94 -27.99 10.58 16.57
C HIS A 94 -28.43 10.89 18.01
N TYR A 95 -29.03 9.92 18.70
CA TYR A 95 -29.54 10.08 20.07
C TYR A 95 -28.65 9.40 21.13
N ASP A 96 -27.49 8.85 20.76
CA ASP A 96 -26.55 8.28 21.71
C ASP A 96 -25.96 9.37 22.63
N PRO A 97 -26.24 9.34 23.95
CA PRO A 97 -25.81 10.39 24.88
C PRO A 97 -24.28 10.47 25.05
N ASN A 98 -23.56 9.41 24.64
CA ASN A 98 -22.11 9.36 24.61
C ASN A 98 -21.48 10.04 23.37
N ASN A 99 -22.30 10.44 22.38
CA ASN A 99 -21.85 11.07 21.13
C ASN A 99 -22.18 12.57 21.06
N VAL A 100 -22.59 13.17 22.19
CA VAL A 100 -22.89 14.60 22.29
C VAL A 100 -21.60 15.37 22.57
N GLU A 101 -20.92 15.84 21.53
CA GLU A 101 -19.74 16.69 21.68
C GLU A 101 -20.10 18.07 22.28
N THR A 102 -19.38 18.51 23.31
CA THR A 102 -19.55 19.85 23.92
C THR A 102 -18.92 20.92 23.03
N VAL A 103 -19.74 21.86 22.54
CA VAL A 103 -19.28 22.97 21.69
C VAL A 103 -18.93 24.19 22.55
N TYR A 104 -17.63 24.46 22.70
CA TYR A 104 -17.13 25.68 23.33
C TYR A 104 -17.19 26.87 22.35
N ARG A 105 -17.57 28.05 22.86
CA ARG A 105 -17.67 29.29 22.08
C ARG A 105 -16.89 30.41 22.79
N ASP A 106 -16.25 31.25 22.00
CA ASP A 106 -15.59 32.46 22.50
C ASP A 106 -16.63 33.55 22.87
N ALA A 107 -16.21 34.62 23.56
CA ALA A 107 -17.05 35.77 23.92
C ALA A 107 -17.68 36.47 22.69
N THR A 108 -17.08 36.27 21.51
CA THR A 108 -17.56 36.73 20.21
C THR A 108 -18.54 35.76 19.53
N GLY A 109 -18.85 34.61 20.15
CA GLY A 109 -19.79 33.61 19.66
C GLY A 109 -19.22 32.64 18.62
N ARG A 110 -17.95 32.79 18.23
CA ARG A 110 -17.27 31.85 17.33
C ARG A 110 -17.07 30.51 18.03
N ARG A 111 -17.43 29.40 17.36
CA ARG A 111 -17.16 28.03 17.83
C ARG A 111 -15.64 27.84 17.88
N LEU A 112 -15.08 27.57 19.05
CA LEU A 112 -13.71 27.09 19.17
C LEU A 112 -13.73 25.64 18.70
N SER A 113 -13.03 25.33 17.61
CA SER A 113 -12.65 23.95 17.34
C SER A 113 -11.89 23.43 18.57
N LYS A 114 -11.98 22.11 18.82
CA LYS A 114 -11.30 21.38 19.91
C LYS A 114 -9.98 22.07 20.22
N PHE A 115 -9.73 22.40 21.49
CA PHE A 115 -8.48 22.96 22.00
C PHE A 115 -7.33 22.14 21.41
N GLU A 116 -6.85 22.54 20.23
CA GLU A 116 -5.68 21.95 19.62
C GLU A 116 -4.59 22.44 20.53
N ASP A 117 -4.06 21.52 21.34
CA ASP A 117 -2.95 21.82 22.22
C ASP A 117 -1.93 22.61 21.38
N PRO A 118 -1.66 23.88 21.70
CA PRO A 118 -0.77 24.70 20.87
C PRO A 118 0.63 24.06 20.79
N ASP A 119 0.97 23.25 21.79
CA ASP A 119 2.17 22.43 21.80
C ASP A 119 2.14 21.25 20.82
N ALA A 120 0.97 20.67 20.54
CA ALA A 120 0.82 19.64 19.51
C ALA A 120 0.96 20.24 18.10
N GLN A 121 0.39 21.41 17.85
CA GLN A 121 0.58 22.13 16.57
C GLN A 121 2.06 22.52 16.36
N ARG A 122 2.72 23.05 17.40
CA ARG A 122 4.15 23.38 17.35
C ARG A 122 5.03 22.17 17.05
N LYS A 123 4.75 21.02 17.69
CA LYS A 123 5.47 19.77 17.41
C LYS A 123 5.26 19.30 15.98
N ALA A 124 4.02 19.32 15.48
CA ALA A 124 3.72 18.94 14.11
C ALA A 124 4.45 19.85 13.09
N ASP A 125 4.48 21.17 13.33
CA ASP A 125 5.21 22.10 12.46
C ASP A 125 6.73 21.90 12.53
N GLU A 126 7.26 21.57 13.71
CA GLU A 126 8.68 21.26 13.88
C GLU A 126 9.06 19.94 13.19
N GLU A 127 8.23 18.90 13.30
CA GLU A 127 8.41 17.64 12.57
C GLU A 127 8.39 17.85 11.06
N ARG A 128 7.44 18.64 10.53
CA ARG A 128 7.38 18.95 9.09
C ARG A 128 8.62 19.69 8.60
N LYS A 129 9.13 20.65 9.38
CA LYS A 129 10.38 21.34 9.06
C LYS A 129 11.57 20.38 9.09
N GLN A 130 11.62 19.48 10.08
CA GLN A 130 12.68 18.48 10.17
C GLN A 130 12.64 17.51 8.99
N GLU A 131 11.46 17.07 8.55
CA GLU A 131 11.30 16.23 7.36
C GLU A 131 11.73 16.96 6.09
N GLU A 132 11.41 18.24 5.95
CA GLU A 132 11.85 19.04 4.81
C GLU A 132 13.37 19.21 4.80
N ILE A 133 13.97 19.49 5.96
CA ILE A 133 15.44 19.55 6.11
C ILE A 133 16.07 18.19 5.81
N LYS A 134 15.49 17.09 6.30
CA LYS A 134 15.97 15.73 5.99
C LYS A 134 15.89 15.47 4.49
N ARG A 135 14.79 15.83 3.84
CA ARG A 135 14.60 15.66 2.39
C ARG A 135 15.58 16.48 1.57
N ILE A 136 15.88 17.70 1.99
CA ILE A 136 16.88 18.57 1.35
C ILE A 136 18.29 18.02 1.55
N ASN A 137 18.59 17.51 2.75
CA ASN A 137 19.88 16.93 3.11
C ASN A 137 20.07 15.50 2.58
N GLU A 138 18.98 14.83 2.20
CA GLU A 138 18.97 13.52 1.56
C GLU A 138 19.53 13.63 0.14
N SER A 139 20.85 13.65 0.09
CA SER A 139 21.63 13.57 -1.12
C SER A 139 21.90 12.12 -1.50
N GLU A 140 22.37 11.89 -2.72
CA GLU A 140 22.77 10.54 -3.15
C GLU A 140 23.86 9.95 -2.27
N TYR A 141 24.68 10.79 -1.65
CA TYR A 141 25.67 10.38 -0.68
C TYR A 141 25.04 9.72 0.55
N THR A 142 23.97 10.30 1.11
CA THR A 142 23.27 9.70 2.27
C THR A 142 22.59 8.39 1.89
N ALA A 143 22.03 8.32 0.67
CA ALA A 143 21.44 7.09 0.15
C ALA A 143 22.48 5.96 -0.01
N ILE A 144 23.64 6.24 -0.61
CA ILE A 144 24.73 5.26 -0.76
C ILE A 144 25.26 4.82 0.61
N ARG A 145 25.43 5.77 1.54
CA ARG A 145 25.90 5.46 2.90
C ARG A 145 24.92 4.53 3.63
N LYS A 146 23.62 4.84 3.56
CA LYS A 146 22.56 4.01 4.16
C LYS A 146 22.53 2.61 3.55
N GLN A 147 22.63 2.50 2.23
CA GLN A 147 22.71 1.19 1.55
C GLN A 147 23.93 0.38 2.00
N ARG A 148 25.09 1.02 2.15
CA ARG A 148 26.32 0.34 2.60
C ARG A 148 26.20 -0.15 4.05
N GLU A 149 25.58 0.63 4.91
CA GLU A 149 25.31 0.25 6.29
C GLU A 149 24.32 -0.92 6.37
N GLU A 150 23.25 -0.86 5.59
CA GLU A 150 22.27 -1.95 5.49
C GLU A 150 22.91 -3.24 4.95
N GLN A 151 23.77 -3.15 3.94
CA GLN A 151 24.54 -4.30 3.45
C GLN A 151 25.47 -4.88 4.51
N ARG A 152 26.13 -4.03 5.31
CA ARG A 152 26.98 -4.48 6.42
C ARG A 152 26.18 -5.19 7.50
N LEU A 153 25.01 -4.65 7.87
CA LEU A 153 24.12 -5.29 8.84
C LEU A 153 23.63 -6.64 8.34
N LYS A 154 23.21 -6.72 7.07
CA LYS A 154 22.84 -8.00 6.42
C LYS A 154 24.00 -8.98 6.41
N GLN A 155 25.21 -8.54 6.10
CA GLN A 155 26.39 -9.41 6.13
C GLN A 155 26.58 -10.05 7.51
N ILE A 156 26.56 -9.23 8.58
CA ILE A 156 26.68 -9.69 9.96
C ILE A 156 25.56 -10.69 10.32
N GLU A 157 24.32 -10.41 9.93
CA GLU A 157 23.19 -11.31 10.16
C GLU A 157 23.32 -12.64 9.39
N THR A 158 23.93 -12.59 8.20
CA THR A 158 24.13 -13.73 7.29
C THR A 158 25.50 -14.39 7.45
N GLU A 159 26.16 -14.33 8.60
CA GLU A 159 27.43 -15.04 8.86
C GLU A 159 27.26 -16.55 9.12
N THR A 160 26.14 -17.16 8.70
CA THR A 160 25.98 -18.63 8.76
C THR A 160 26.75 -19.29 7.61
N GLN A 161 27.21 -20.53 7.82
CA GLN A 161 27.98 -21.26 6.79
C GLN A 161 27.16 -21.44 5.49
N GLU A 162 25.86 -21.67 5.61
CA GLU A 162 24.95 -21.89 4.48
C GLU A 162 24.78 -20.65 3.59
N SER A 163 24.69 -19.45 4.17
CA SER A 163 24.57 -18.21 3.40
C SER A 163 25.88 -17.86 2.68
N ILE A 164 27.03 -18.14 3.29
CA ILE A 164 28.34 -17.97 2.66
C ILE A 164 28.46 -18.87 1.42
N ASP A 165 28.04 -20.14 1.54
CA ASP A 165 28.08 -21.09 0.43
C ASP A 165 27.10 -20.70 -0.69
N LEU A 166 25.92 -20.18 -0.35
CA LEU A 166 24.98 -19.60 -1.31
C LEU A 166 25.56 -18.37 -2.03
N GLN A 167 26.22 -17.46 -1.32
CA GLN A 167 26.86 -16.28 -1.92
C GLN A 167 27.98 -16.68 -2.89
N LYS A 168 28.84 -17.63 -2.52
CA LYS A 168 29.90 -18.16 -3.39
C LYS A 168 29.32 -18.79 -4.66
N LYS A 169 28.19 -19.48 -4.56
CA LYS A 169 27.49 -20.06 -5.72
C LYS A 169 26.88 -19.01 -6.64
N GLN A 170 26.52 -17.83 -6.10
CA GLN A 170 26.01 -16.70 -6.89
C GLN A 170 27.13 -15.90 -7.58
N MET A 171 28.34 -15.89 -7.00
CA MET A 171 29.49 -15.26 -7.62
C MET A 171 29.88 -16.04 -8.89
N VAL A 172 29.80 -15.36 -10.03
CA VAL A 172 30.22 -15.93 -11.31
C VAL A 172 31.75 -15.92 -11.36
N ASN A 173 32.35 -17.08 -11.62
CA ASN A 173 33.79 -17.20 -11.82
C ASN A 173 34.16 -16.83 -13.26
N ASP A 174 35.04 -15.86 -13.44
CA ASP A 174 35.42 -15.35 -14.76
C ASP A 174 36.21 -16.36 -15.60
N GLU A 175 36.87 -17.31 -14.95
CA GLU A 175 37.65 -18.39 -15.58
C GLU A 175 36.80 -19.61 -15.97
N ASP A 176 35.47 -19.56 -15.81
CA ASP A 176 34.59 -20.68 -16.14
C ASP A 176 34.36 -20.76 -17.67
N PRO A 177 34.77 -21.84 -18.35
CA PRO A 177 34.56 -22.01 -19.78
C PRO A 177 33.07 -22.04 -20.17
N ALA A 178 32.16 -22.38 -19.25
CA ALA A 178 30.72 -22.34 -19.51
C ALA A 178 30.20 -20.93 -19.83
N LEU A 179 30.89 -19.87 -19.36
CA LEU A 179 30.54 -18.48 -19.66
C LEU A 179 30.69 -18.11 -21.13
N LEU A 180 31.50 -18.84 -21.89
CA LEU A 180 31.62 -18.63 -23.33
C LEU A 180 30.34 -19.01 -24.07
N PHE A 181 29.60 -20.00 -23.57
CA PHE A 181 28.41 -20.54 -24.21
C PHE A 181 27.12 -19.84 -23.77
N ASP A 182 27.08 -19.31 -22.54
CA ASP A 182 25.88 -18.64 -22.03
C ASP A 182 25.88 -17.13 -22.32
N SER A 183 25.28 -16.76 -23.46
CA SER A 183 25.07 -15.36 -23.87
C SER A 183 24.23 -14.52 -22.89
N ASN A 184 23.37 -15.16 -22.08
CA ASN A 184 22.56 -14.46 -21.07
C ASN A 184 23.40 -14.10 -19.84
N LEU A 185 24.36 -14.94 -19.45
CA LEU A 185 25.32 -14.60 -18.40
C LEU A 185 26.26 -13.48 -18.88
N GLN A 186 26.76 -13.56 -20.12
CA GLN A 186 27.62 -12.50 -20.69
C GLN A 186 26.92 -11.13 -20.76
N SER A 187 25.67 -11.11 -21.20
CA SER A 187 24.89 -9.86 -21.29
C SER A 187 24.52 -9.30 -19.92
N ARG A 188 24.20 -10.15 -18.93
CA ARG A 188 24.02 -9.72 -17.53
C ARG A 188 25.29 -9.10 -16.95
N LYS A 189 26.46 -9.73 -17.15
CA LYS A 189 27.75 -9.20 -16.70
C LYS A 189 28.00 -7.80 -17.25
N ARG A 190 27.85 -7.61 -18.57
CA ARG A 190 28.03 -6.29 -19.22
C ARG A 190 27.05 -5.21 -18.75
N LYS A 191 25.81 -5.59 -18.40
CA LYS A 191 24.82 -4.66 -17.85
C LYS A 191 25.19 -4.22 -16.44
N LEU A 192 25.61 -5.16 -15.59
CA LEU A 192 26.00 -4.89 -14.22
C LEU A 192 27.27 -4.03 -14.13
N THR A 193 28.22 -4.23 -15.04
CA THR A 193 29.48 -3.46 -15.02
C THR A 193 29.27 -1.97 -15.27
N ASN A 194 28.23 -1.57 -16.01
CA ASN A 194 28.07 -0.16 -16.41
C ASN A 194 27.02 0.60 -15.58
N LEU A 195 26.56 0.04 -14.46
CA LEU A 195 25.63 0.68 -13.55
C LEU A 195 26.29 0.94 -12.18
N SER A 196 25.98 2.10 -11.60
CA SER A 196 26.36 2.47 -10.23
C SER A 196 25.48 1.74 -9.21
N ALA A 197 25.88 1.76 -7.93
CA ALA A 197 25.07 1.27 -6.81
C ALA A 197 23.68 1.92 -6.76
N THR A 198 23.57 3.19 -7.18
CA THR A 198 22.30 3.93 -7.29
C THR A 198 21.55 3.66 -8.61
N GLY A 199 22.05 2.78 -9.48
CA GLY A 199 21.45 2.45 -10.77
C GLY A 199 21.76 3.44 -11.91
N ARG A 200 22.62 4.44 -11.66
CA ARG A 200 23.04 5.41 -12.69
C ARG A 200 24.03 4.80 -13.67
N LYS A 201 23.98 5.23 -14.94
CA LYS A 201 24.92 4.79 -15.97
C LYS A 201 26.34 5.31 -15.68
N LEU A 202 27.31 4.41 -15.71
CA LEU A 202 28.73 4.66 -15.60
C LEU A 202 29.39 4.72 -16.98
N TYR A 203 30.60 5.26 -17.02
CA TYR A 203 31.43 5.26 -18.22
C TYR A 203 31.73 3.82 -18.68
N ALA A 204 31.48 3.56 -19.96
CA ALA A 204 31.48 2.21 -20.51
C ALA A 204 32.88 1.69 -20.83
N GLU A 205 33.81 2.58 -21.17
CA GLU A 205 35.15 2.18 -21.60
C GLU A 205 36.11 2.03 -20.42
N THR A 206 37.08 1.13 -20.61
CA THR A 206 38.21 0.92 -19.70
C THR A 206 39.31 1.90 -20.11
N GLY A 207 39.78 2.73 -19.19
CA GLY A 207 40.79 3.77 -19.50
C GLY A 207 40.65 5.08 -18.73
N TYR A 208 39.83 5.10 -17.68
CA TYR A 208 39.76 6.23 -16.75
C TYR A 208 40.88 6.16 -15.71
N PRO A 209 41.37 7.31 -15.20
CA PRO A 209 42.36 7.32 -14.14
C PRO A 209 41.78 6.77 -12.84
N ASP A 210 42.60 6.02 -12.11
CA ASP A 210 42.23 5.50 -10.79
C ASP A 210 42.12 6.63 -9.76
N ASN A 211 41.25 6.43 -8.77
CA ASN A 211 41.14 7.32 -7.62
C ASN A 211 41.12 6.54 -6.31
N ARG A 212 41.42 7.25 -5.22
CA ARG A 212 41.45 6.70 -3.85
C ARG A 212 40.17 5.99 -3.39
N PHE A 213 39.03 6.34 -3.98
CA PHE A 213 37.71 5.86 -3.57
C PHE A 213 37.14 4.77 -4.49
N GLY A 214 37.87 4.35 -5.53
CA GLY A 214 37.38 3.42 -6.55
C GLY A 214 36.14 3.91 -7.30
N ILE A 215 35.86 5.21 -7.31
CA ILE A 215 34.65 5.76 -7.95
C ILE A 215 34.86 5.84 -9.45
N ARG A 216 33.99 5.19 -10.22
CA ARG A 216 34.02 5.25 -11.69
C ARG A 216 33.40 6.54 -12.21
N PRO A 217 33.92 7.09 -13.31
CA PRO A 217 33.32 8.27 -13.93
C PRO A 217 31.91 7.98 -14.43
N GLY A 218 31.08 9.01 -14.46
CA GLY A 218 29.74 8.94 -15.02
C GLY A 218 29.76 8.76 -16.54
N TRP A 219 28.64 8.30 -17.10
CA TRP A 219 28.51 8.03 -18.54
C TRP A 219 28.80 9.20 -19.49
N ARG A 220 28.78 10.45 -19.00
CA ARG A 220 29.02 11.68 -19.78
C ARG A 220 30.47 12.16 -19.72
N TRP A 221 31.36 11.39 -19.10
CA TRP A 221 32.76 11.76 -19.05
C TRP A 221 33.36 11.67 -20.46
N ASP A 222 34.15 12.69 -20.80
CA ASP A 222 34.71 12.94 -22.13
C ASP A 222 36.01 12.16 -22.39
N GLY A 223 36.44 11.28 -21.47
CA GLY A 223 37.70 10.55 -21.56
C GLY A 223 38.97 11.39 -21.31
N VAL A 224 38.90 12.71 -21.42
CA VAL A 224 40.04 13.61 -21.21
C VAL A 224 40.33 13.80 -19.72
N ASN A 225 41.56 13.47 -19.31
CA ASN A 225 42.06 13.69 -17.96
C ASN A 225 42.38 15.18 -17.72
N ARG A 226 41.66 15.82 -16.80
CA ARG A 226 41.79 17.23 -16.42
C ARG A 226 42.23 17.38 -14.95
N THR A 227 43.22 16.60 -14.53
CA THR A 227 43.69 16.59 -13.14
C THR A 227 44.99 17.36 -12.96
N ASN A 228 45.29 17.77 -11.72
CA ASN A 228 46.58 18.33 -11.32
C ASN A 228 47.64 17.24 -10.98
N GLY A 229 47.36 15.97 -11.30
CA GLY A 229 48.24 14.84 -10.96
C GLY A 229 48.30 14.47 -9.45
N PHE A 230 47.43 15.04 -8.60
CA PHE A 230 47.41 14.74 -7.16
C PHE A 230 47.19 13.25 -6.86
N GLU A 231 46.19 12.63 -7.50
CA GLU A 231 45.85 11.22 -7.24
C GLU A 231 47.02 10.30 -7.63
N GLN A 232 47.70 10.58 -8.75
CA GLN A 232 48.90 9.85 -9.15
C GLN A 232 50.02 9.96 -8.10
N ARG A 233 50.37 11.18 -7.68
CA ARG A 233 51.40 11.40 -6.64
C ARG A 233 51.03 10.75 -5.31
N TRP A 234 49.74 10.70 -4.99
CA TRP A 234 49.25 10.04 -3.78
C TRP A 234 49.48 8.52 -3.84
N PHE A 235 49.20 7.89 -5.00
CA PHE A 235 49.47 6.45 -5.18
C PHE A 235 50.97 6.15 -5.14
N GLU A 236 51.79 6.96 -5.81
CA GLU A 236 53.25 6.85 -5.77
C GLU A 236 53.76 6.94 -4.33
N ARG A 237 53.28 7.92 -3.56
CA ARG A 237 53.67 8.08 -2.14
C ARG A 237 53.20 6.92 -1.28
N ARG A 238 52.00 6.40 -1.50
CA ARG A 238 51.49 5.24 -0.76
C ARG A 238 52.33 4.00 -1.04
N GLN A 239 52.66 3.77 -2.32
CA GLN A 239 53.52 2.67 -2.72
C GLN A 239 54.91 2.81 -2.09
N GLU A 240 55.50 4.00 -2.13
CA GLU A 240 56.80 4.26 -1.49
C GLU A 240 56.78 3.93 0.02
N LEU A 241 55.72 4.32 0.73
CA LEU A 241 55.56 3.99 2.15
C LEU A 241 55.48 2.48 2.38
N GLU A 242 54.64 1.78 1.61
CA GLU A 242 54.48 0.32 1.70
C GLU A 242 55.79 -0.41 1.40
N GLN A 243 56.52 0.03 0.37
CA GLN A 243 57.84 -0.51 0.05
C GLN A 243 58.82 -0.30 1.22
N ASN A 244 58.88 0.90 1.78
CA ASN A 244 59.77 1.18 2.91
C ASN A 244 59.43 0.34 4.15
N GLU A 245 58.14 0.11 4.44
CA GLU A 245 57.72 -0.77 5.53
C GLU A 245 58.13 -2.22 5.29
N LEU A 246 57.94 -2.74 4.08
CA LEU A 246 58.38 -4.07 3.68
C LEU A 246 59.89 -4.22 3.79
N LEU A 247 60.66 -3.28 3.26
CA LEU A 247 62.12 -3.28 3.36
C LEU A 247 62.58 -3.26 4.82
N LYS A 248 61.95 -2.44 5.66
CA LYS A 248 62.26 -2.38 7.10
C LYS A 248 61.98 -3.73 7.77
N TYR A 249 60.86 -4.37 7.45
CA TYR A 249 60.51 -5.68 7.99
C TYR A 249 61.54 -6.74 7.57
N THR A 250 61.87 -6.84 6.28
CA THR A 250 62.86 -7.81 5.78
C THR A 250 64.24 -7.59 6.40
N LEU A 251 64.67 -6.33 6.54
CA LEU A 251 65.95 -5.99 7.17
C LEU A 251 65.99 -6.33 8.67
N GLN A 252 64.83 -6.32 9.35
CA GLN A 252 64.74 -6.66 10.75
C GLN A 252 64.77 -8.18 10.98
N GLU A 253 64.24 -8.98 10.05
CA GLU A 253 64.31 -10.45 10.12
C GLU A 253 65.73 -10.99 9.86
N ASP A 254 66.55 -10.24 9.12
CA ASP A 254 67.93 -10.61 8.78
C ASP A 254 68.97 -10.32 9.90
N ILE A 255 68.57 -9.72 11.04
CA ILE A 255 69.41 -9.39 12.21
C ILE A 255 69.06 -10.27 13.40
#